data_AF-A0A7S3ATW1-F1
#
_entry.id   AF-A0A7S3ATW1-F1
#
_cell.length_a   1.000
_cell.length_b   1.000
_cell.length_c   1.000
_cell.angle_alpha   90.00
_cell.angle_beta   90.00
_cell.angle_gamma   90.00
#
_symmetry.space_group_name_H-M   'P 1'
#
loop_
_entity.id
_entity.type
_entity.pdbx_description
1 polymer ?
#
loop_
_entity_poly.entity_id
_entity_poly.type
_entity_poly.pdbx_seq_one_letter_code
_entity_poly.pdbx_strand_id
1 'polypeptide(L)'
;VSPLYVWLLKWLRKIYLLLPTNIIQMLFGVALCFFGGTYVASLAAVEAFRQMGWRQSFEDASYVFEQMVLVKDASEKDDKVDADGDGVADVDALTPTDLAQRKVTLAMLTVDEPGKLKKAFGGLWTAYVGVVATLRFEFARTTAI
;
A
#
# COMPACT_ATOMS: atom_id res chain seq x y z
N VAL A 1 -5.87 14.45 2.69
CA VAL A 1 -4.77 13.52 2.29
C VAL A 1 -5.29 12.13 1.92
N SER A 2 -6.25 11.57 2.66
CA SER A 2 -6.97 10.32 2.39
C SER A 2 -7.56 10.12 0.97
N PRO A 3 -8.17 11.11 0.27
CA PRO A 3 -8.83 10.84 -1.01
C PRO A 3 -7.86 10.53 -2.15
N LEU A 4 -6.66 11.13 -2.14
CA LEU A 4 -5.65 10.92 -3.18
C LEU A 4 -5.09 9.49 -3.16
N TYR A 5 -4.83 8.94 -1.98
CA TYR A 5 -4.32 7.57 -1.85
C TYR A 5 -5.34 6.53 -2.28
N VAL A 6 -6.61 6.69 -1.89
CA VAL A 6 -7.69 5.77 -2.29
C VAL A 6 -7.95 5.87 -3.80
N TRP A 7 -7.86 7.07 -4.38
CA TRP A 7 -7.94 7.25 -5.82
C TRP A 7 -6.78 6.58 -6.56
N LEU A 8 -5.54 6.81 -6.10
CA LEU A 8 -4.34 6.22 -6.69
C LEU A 8 -4.38 4.69 -6.66
N LEU A 9 -4.77 4.09 -5.53
CA LEU A 9 -4.90 2.64 -5.37
C LEU A 9 -5.99 2.06 -6.28
N LYS A 10 -7.16 2.71 -6.37
CA LYS A 10 -8.22 2.30 -7.31
C LYS A 10 -7.74 2.40 -8.76
N TRP A 11 -7.01 3.45 -9.10
CA TRP A 11 -6.50 3.69 -10.45
C TRP A 11 -5.44 2.66 -10.85
N LEU A 12 -4.48 2.39 -9.97
CA LEU A 12 -3.48 1.32 -10.11
C LEU A 12 -4.13 -0.04 -10.31
N ARG A 13 -5.13 -0.39 -9.48
CA ARG A 13 -5.87 -1.65 -9.61
C ARG A 13 -6.60 -1.73 -10.95
N LYS A 14 -7.23 -0.65 -11.38
CA LYS A 14 -7.96 -0.58 -12.66
C LYS A 14 -7.01 -0.82 -13.83
N ILE A 15 -5.84 -0.20 -13.81
CA ILE A 15 -4.79 -0.41 -14.81
C ILE A 15 -4.30 -1.86 -14.78
N TYR A 16 -4.01 -2.41 -13.60
CA TYR A 16 -3.51 -3.77 -13.46
C TYR A 16 -4.51 -4.84 -13.95
N LEU A 17 -5.82 -4.63 -13.73
CA LEU A 17 -6.88 -5.53 -14.20
C LEU A 17 -7.21 -5.34 -15.69
N LEU A 18 -7.05 -4.13 -16.23
CA LEU A 18 -7.33 -3.83 -17.64
C LEU A 18 -6.17 -4.20 -18.58
N LEU A 19 -4.93 -4.19 -18.09
CA LEU A 19 -3.78 -4.49 -18.94
C LEU A 19 -3.53 -6.00 -19.04
N PRO A 20 -3.62 -6.59 -20.25
CA PRO A 20 -3.15 -7.95 -20.46
C PRO A 20 -1.63 -8.02 -20.22
N THR A 21 -1.17 -9.13 -19.63
CA THR A 21 0.24 -9.38 -19.26
C THR A 21 1.22 -9.11 -20.39
N ASN A 22 0.82 -9.36 -21.64
CA ASN A 22 1.63 -9.11 -22.83
C ASN A 22 1.96 -7.61 -23.04
N ILE A 23 1.02 -6.70 -22.75
CA ILE A 23 1.23 -5.26 -22.91
C ILE A 23 2.13 -4.72 -21.80
N ILE A 24 2.00 -5.24 -20.57
CA ILE A 24 2.90 -4.91 -19.45
C ILE A 24 4.33 -5.31 -19.81
N GLN A 25 4.51 -6.53 -20.35
CA GLN A 25 5.82 -7.03 -20.77
C GLN A 25 6.41 -6.22 -21.94
N MET A 26 5.58 -5.76 -22.88
CA MET A 26 6.00 -4.91 -23.99
C MET A 26 6.41 -3.51 -23.52
N LEU A 27 5.63 -2.87 -22.64
CA LEU A 27 5.99 -1.57 -22.03
C LEU A 27 7.28 -1.68 -21.22
N PHE A 28 7.46 -2.78 -20.51
CA PHE A 28 8.69 -3.07 -19.77
C PHE A 28 9.90 -3.23 -20.72
N GLY A 29 9.71 -3.91 -21.86
CA GLY A 29 10.72 -4.05 -22.91
C GLY A 29 11.09 -2.75 -23.61
N VAL A 30 10.11 -1.86 -23.86
CA VAL A 30 10.35 -0.53 -24.42
C VAL A 30 11.12 0.33 -23.43
N ALA A 31 10.74 0.31 -22.15
CA ALA A 31 11.51 0.99 -21.12
C ALA A 31 12.94 0.44 -21.04
N LEU A 32 13.14 -0.89 -21.12
CA LEU A 32 14.45 -1.55 -21.18
C LEU A 32 15.33 -1.03 -22.34
N CYS A 33 14.76 -0.84 -23.53
CA CYS A 33 15.52 -0.37 -24.70
C CYS A 33 15.91 1.11 -24.61
N PHE A 34 15.08 1.96 -24.00
CA PHE A 34 15.34 3.41 -23.93
C PHE A 34 16.25 3.82 -22.76
N PHE A 35 16.28 3.06 -21.66
CA PHE A 35 17.09 3.39 -20.47
C PHE A 35 18.24 2.38 -20.21
N GLY A 36 18.66 1.62 -21.23
CA GLY A 36 19.48 0.39 -21.17
C GLY A 36 20.81 0.39 -20.39
N GLY A 37 21.26 1.50 -19.78
CA GLY A 37 22.41 1.55 -18.86
C GLY A 37 22.05 1.62 -17.36
N THR A 38 20.90 2.19 -17.01
CA THR A 38 20.43 2.34 -15.61
C THR A 38 19.64 1.13 -15.10
N TYR A 39 19.49 0.10 -15.93
CA TYR A 39 18.60 -1.04 -15.67
C TYR A 39 19.15 -2.07 -14.69
N VAL A 40 20.45 -2.13 -14.45
CA VAL A 40 21.05 -3.07 -13.47
C VAL A 40 20.43 -2.86 -12.09
N ALA A 41 20.23 -1.60 -11.69
CA ALA A 41 19.56 -1.26 -10.44
C ALA A 41 18.10 -1.74 -10.42
N SER A 42 17.36 -1.56 -11.52
CA SER A 42 15.95 -2.00 -11.58
C SER A 42 15.79 -3.53 -11.63
N LEU A 43 16.68 -4.24 -12.33
CA LEU A 43 16.70 -5.71 -12.33
C LEU A 43 17.13 -6.24 -10.96
N ALA A 44 18.14 -5.63 -10.34
CA ALA A 44 18.55 -5.96 -8.97
C ALA A 44 17.44 -5.69 -7.96
N ALA A 45 16.64 -4.62 -8.13
CA ALA A 45 15.48 -4.36 -7.29
C ALA A 45 14.40 -5.44 -7.45
N VAL A 46 14.12 -5.86 -8.69
CA VAL A 46 13.15 -6.92 -8.97
C VAL A 46 13.63 -8.26 -8.42
N GLU A 47 14.91 -8.60 -8.60
CA GLU A 47 15.51 -9.83 -8.08
C GLU A 47 15.60 -9.83 -6.55
N ALA A 48 15.95 -8.70 -5.94
CA ALA A 48 15.95 -8.52 -4.49
C ALA A 48 14.54 -8.70 -3.93
N PHE A 49 13.53 -8.09 -4.57
CA PHE A 49 12.14 -8.27 -4.15
C PHE A 49 11.68 -9.72 -4.33
N ARG A 50 12.14 -10.39 -5.39
CA ARG A 50 11.86 -11.82 -5.62
C ARG A 50 12.49 -12.72 -4.55
N GLN A 51 13.72 -12.43 -4.12
CA GLN A 51 14.42 -13.17 -3.07
C GLN A 51 13.86 -12.91 -1.67
N MET A 52 13.43 -11.68 -1.37
CA MET A 52 12.91 -11.29 -0.06
C MET A 52 11.48 -11.77 0.23
N GLY A 53 10.82 -12.43 -0.74
CA GLY A 53 9.50 -13.03 -0.53
C GLY A 53 8.37 -12.34 -1.29
N TRP A 54 8.52 -12.19 -2.61
CA TRP A 54 7.47 -11.69 -3.52
C TRP A 54 6.09 -12.30 -3.23
N ARG A 55 5.99 -13.63 -3.17
CA ARG A 55 4.70 -14.33 -2.99
C ARG A 55 4.01 -13.92 -1.69
N GLN A 56 4.79 -13.91 -0.61
CA GLN A 56 4.30 -13.55 0.71
C GLN A 56 3.92 -12.07 0.79
N SER A 57 4.68 -11.19 0.10
CA SER A 57 4.32 -9.77 -0.01
C SER A 57 2.99 -9.55 -0.74
N PHE A 58 2.68 -10.35 -1.77
CA PHE A 58 1.38 -10.26 -2.44
C PHE A 58 0.23 -10.74 -1.55
N GLU A 59 0.42 -11.83 -0.82
CA GLU A 59 -0.56 -12.33 0.15
C GLU A 59 -0.78 -11.32 1.28
N ASP A 60 0.29 -10.79 1.87
CA ASP A 60 0.24 -9.77 2.91
C ASP A 60 -0.42 -8.48 2.40
N ALA A 61 -0.13 -8.05 1.17
CA ALA A 61 -0.78 -6.89 0.56
C ALA A 61 -2.27 -7.10 0.30
N SER A 62 -2.67 -8.29 -0.17
CA SER A 62 -4.08 -8.64 -0.38
C SER A 62 -4.85 -8.64 0.95
N TYR A 63 -4.26 -9.21 2.00
CA TYR A 63 -4.85 -9.24 3.33
C TYR A 63 -5.01 -7.82 3.91
N VAL A 64 -3.97 -6.98 3.83
CA VAL A 64 -4.06 -5.58 4.27
C VAL A 64 -5.14 -4.81 3.50
N PHE A 65 -5.30 -5.08 2.20
CA PHE A 65 -6.33 -4.43 1.40
C PHE A 65 -7.74 -4.84 1.83
N GLU A 66 -7.98 -6.14 2.05
CA GLU A 66 -9.26 -6.65 2.55
C GLU A 66 -9.64 -6.02 3.89
N GLN A 67 -8.69 -5.96 4.83
CA GLN A 67 -8.89 -5.32 6.13
C GLN A 67 -9.17 -3.82 6.01
N MET A 68 -8.50 -3.12 5.09
CA MET A 68 -8.79 -1.70 4.82
C MET A 68 -10.20 -1.47 4.26
N VAL A 69 -10.74 -2.40 3.45
CA VAL A 69 -12.12 -2.30 2.97
C VAL A 69 -13.11 -2.42 4.14
N LEU A 70 -12.87 -3.35 5.08
CA LEU A 70 -13.71 -3.51 6.27
C LEU A 70 -13.70 -2.26 7.16
N VAL A 71 -12.51 -1.70 7.42
CA VAL A 71 -12.36 -0.46 8.19
C VAL A 71 -13.05 0.70 7.49
N LYS A 72 -12.98 0.77 6.16
CA LYS A 72 -13.64 1.81 5.37
C LYS A 72 -15.17 1.70 5.46
N ASP A 73 -15.72 0.51 5.31
CA ASP A 73 -17.16 0.28 5.42
C ASP A 73 -17.68 0.56 6.83
N ALA A 74 -16.89 0.27 7.86
CA ALA A 74 -17.20 0.64 9.24
C ALA A 74 -17.11 2.15 9.47
N SER A 75 -16.10 2.83 8.92
CA SER A 75 -15.99 4.29 8.99
C SER A 75 -17.16 4.98 8.28
N GLU A 76 -17.61 4.48 7.12
CA GLU A 76 -18.77 5.05 6.41
C GLU A 76 -20.11 4.84 7.17
N LYS A 77 -20.17 3.84 8.05
CA LYS A 77 -21.30 3.65 8.96
C LYS A 77 -21.22 4.59 10.16
N ASP A 78 -20.05 4.75 10.77
CA ASP A 78 -19.82 5.68 11.89
C ASP A 78 -20.03 7.14 11.47
N ASP A 79 -19.65 7.49 10.24
CA ASP A 79 -19.87 8.83 9.67
C ASP A 79 -21.37 9.18 9.50
N LYS A 80 -22.30 8.23 9.69
CA LYS A 80 -23.76 8.44 9.63
C LYS A 80 -24.45 8.37 10.99
N VAL A 81 -23.71 8.10 12.06
CA VAL A 81 -24.28 8.02 13.40
C VAL A 81 -24.45 9.44 13.92
N ASP A 82 -25.70 9.74 14.24
CA ASP A 82 -26.16 10.92 14.97
C ASP A 82 -26.77 10.38 16.26
N ALA A 83 -25.98 10.33 17.33
CA ALA A 83 -26.36 9.68 18.57
C ALA A 83 -27.15 10.60 19.51
N ASP A 84 -27.03 11.91 19.35
CA ASP A 84 -27.73 12.93 20.14
C ASP A 84 -29.00 13.46 19.46
N GLY A 85 -29.23 13.09 18.20
CA GLY A 85 -30.43 13.40 17.43
C GLY A 85 -30.52 14.88 17.05
N ASP A 86 -29.38 15.58 17.00
CA ASP A 86 -29.31 17.01 16.72
C ASP A 86 -29.34 17.34 15.22
N GLY A 87 -29.29 16.30 14.37
CA GLY A 87 -29.32 16.42 12.91
C GLY A 87 -27.94 16.63 12.27
N VAL A 88 -26.87 16.62 13.06
CA VAL A 88 -25.46 16.68 12.66
C VAL A 88 -24.80 15.34 12.99
N ALA A 89 -23.97 14.82 12.10
CA ALA A 89 -23.24 13.59 12.41
C ALA A 89 -22.21 13.87 13.52
N ASP A 90 -22.08 12.99 14.51
CA ASP A 90 -21.18 13.19 15.67
C ASP A 90 -19.72 13.50 15.22
N VAL A 91 -19.34 12.95 14.06
CA VAL A 91 -18.04 13.15 13.41
C VAL A 91 -17.79 14.60 12.97
N ASP A 92 -18.82 15.36 12.65
CA ASP A 92 -18.70 16.75 12.20
C ASP A 92 -18.62 17.75 13.37
N ALA A 93 -19.08 17.35 14.57
CA ALA A 93 -18.99 18.13 15.80
C ALA A 93 -17.63 18.01 16.52
N LEU A 94 -16.81 17.04 16.12
CA LEU A 94 -15.53 16.71 16.77
C LEU A 94 -14.37 17.59 16.26
N THR A 95 -13.41 17.87 17.16
CA THR A 95 -12.15 18.53 16.76
C THR A 95 -11.29 17.60 15.88
N PRO A 96 -10.40 18.12 15.03
CA PRO A 96 -9.60 17.29 14.12
C PRO A 96 -8.72 16.25 14.83
N THR A 97 -8.27 16.56 16.05
CA THR A 97 -7.47 15.64 16.89
C THR A 97 -8.32 14.53 17.47
N ASP A 98 -9.53 14.84 17.93
CA ASP A 98 -10.43 13.87 18.55
C ASP A 98 -11.06 12.96 17.49
N LEU A 99 -11.33 13.50 16.29
CA LEU A 99 -11.69 12.74 15.10
C LEU A 99 -10.64 11.69 14.73
N ALA A 100 -9.36 12.06 14.77
CA ALA A 100 -8.28 11.13 14.46
C ALA A 100 -8.23 9.98 15.49
N GLN A 101 -8.39 10.28 16.78
CA GLN A 101 -8.44 9.27 17.83
C GLN A 101 -9.65 8.35 17.72
N ARG A 102 -10.85 8.90 17.44
CA ARG A 102 -12.08 8.11 17.21
C ARG A 102 -11.91 7.17 16.02
N LYS A 103 -11.41 7.66 14.88
CA LYS A 103 -11.20 6.83 13.67
C LYS A 103 -10.12 5.77 13.85
N VAL A 104 -9.06 6.07 14.60
CA VAL A 104 -8.02 5.09 14.96
C VAL A 104 -8.59 4.01 15.91
N THR A 105 -9.42 4.40 16.87
CA THR A 105 -10.08 3.48 17.80
C THR A 105 -11.07 2.58 17.06
N LEU A 106 -11.87 3.15 16.16
CA LEU A 106 -12.79 2.41 15.30
C LEU A 106 -12.03 1.41 14.42
N ALA A 107 -10.93 1.84 13.78
CA ALA A 107 -10.08 0.93 13.01
C ALA A 107 -9.57 -0.25 13.85
N MET A 108 -9.13 -0.01 15.10
CA MET A 108 -8.70 -1.08 16.00
C MET A 108 -9.83 -2.04 16.42
N LEU A 109 -11.06 -1.52 16.61
CA LEU A 109 -12.22 -2.33 16.97
C LEU A 109 -12.77 -3.16 15.81
N THR A 110 -12.56 -2.70 14.57
CA THR A 110 -13.07 -3.35 13.36
C THR A 110 -12.16 -4.44 12.78
N VAL A 111 -10.90 -4.50 13.23
CA VAL A 111 -9.93 -5.49 12.75
C VAL A 111 -9.98 -6.73 13.65
N ASP A 112 -10.43 -7.86 13.09
CA ASP A 112 -10.59 -9.12 13.82
C ASP A 112 -9.24 -9.67 14.36
N GLU A 113 -8.17 -9.55 13.58
CA GLU A 113 -6.83 -10.06 13.92
C GLU A 113 -5.74 -8.98 13.82
N PRO A 114 -5.58 -8.13 14.83
CA PRO A 114 -4.60 -7.03 14.81
C PRO A 114 -3.16 -7.54 14.73
N GLY A 115 -2.87 -8.71 15.31
CA GLY A 115 -1.56 -9.34 15.25
C GLY A 115 -1.15 -9.76 13.83
N LYS A 116 -2.10 -10.30 13.05
CA LYS A 116 -1.86 -10.71 11.66
C LYS A 116 -1.68 -9.49 10.75
N LEU A 117 -2.45 -8.44 10.96
CA LEU A 117 -2.29 -7.17 10.22
C LEU A 117 -0.92 -6.53 10.51
N LYS A 118 -0.50 -6.49 11.78
CA LYS A 118 0.83 -6.00 12.16
C LYS A 118 1.95 -6.83 11.54
N LYS A 119 1.80 -8.16 11.50
CA LYS A 119 2.76 -9.07 10.88
C LYS A 119 2.85 -8.86 9.36
N ALA A 120 1.71 -8.78 8.67
CA ALA A 120 1.64 -8.54 7.23
C ALA A 120 2.26 -7.18 6.85
N PHE A 121 1.95 -6.13 7.62
CA PHE A 121 2.58 -4.83 7.44
C PHE A 121 4.09 -4.86 7.68
N GLY A 122 4.54 -5.59 8.72
CA GLY A 122 5.95 -5.82 8.99
C GLY A 122 6.65 -6.53 7.83
N GLY A 123 6.03 -7.56 7.25
CA GLY A 123 6.54 -8.28 6.08
C GLY A 123 6.74 -7.36 4.87
N LEU A 124 5.74 -6.55 4.55
CA LEU A 124 5.82 -5.55 3.48
C LEU A 124 6.93 -4.53 3.72
N TRP A 125 7.07 -4.05 4.97
CA TRP A 125 8.12 -3.10 5.34
C TRP A 125 9.52 -3.70 5.19
N THR A 126 9.71 -4.94 5.64
CA THR A 126 10.98 -5.65 5.51
C THR A 126 11.35 -5.86 4.03
N ALA A 127 10.39 -6.26 3.19
CA ALA A 127 10.61 -6.40 1.76
C ALA A 127 11.01 -5.07 1.10
N TYR A 128 10.34 -3.98 1.46
CA TYR A 128 10.68 -2.63 0.99
C TYR A 128 12.11 -2.21 1.39
N VAL A 129 12.46 -2.34 2.67
CA VAL A 129 13.80 -2.00 3.17
C VAL A 129 14.87 -2.87 2.51
N GLY A 130 14.58 -4.15 2.26
CA GLY A 130 15.46 -5.05 1.53
C GLY A 130 15.77 -4.57 0.11
N VAL A 131 14.76 -4.11 -0.62
CA VAL A 131 14.93 -3.52 -1.96
C VAL A 131 15.73 -2.22 -1.91
N VAL A 132 15.46 -1.35 -0.94
CA VAL A 132 16.22 -0.10 -0.77
C VAL A 132 17.69 -0.38 -0.45
N ALA A 133 17.96 -1.37 0.40
CA ALA A 133 19.32 -1.76 0.78
C ALA A 133 20.11 -2.32 -0.42
N THR A 134 19.50 -3.20 -1.21
CA THR A 134 20.12 -3.78 -2.41
C THR A 134 20.38 -2.72 -3.48
N LEU A 135 19.43 -1.79 -3.69
CA LEU A 135 19.63 -0.64 -4.57
C LEU A 135 20.81 0.24 -4.12
N ARG A 136 20.87 0.59 -2.83
CA ARG A 136 21.99 1.39 -2.29
C ARG A 136 23.33 0.71 -2.45
N PHE A 137 23.38 -0.62 -2.29
CA PHE A 137 24.59 -1.41 -2.50
C PHE A 137 25.06 -1.36 -3.96
N GLU A 138 24.14 -1.55 -4.92
CA GLU A 138 24.44 -1.46 -6.34
C GLU A 138 24.86 -0.04 -6.75
N PHE A 139 24.19 1.01 -6.24
CA PHE A 139 24.62 2.39 -6.45
C PHE A 139 26.03 2.65 -5.92
N ALA A 140 26.34 2.22 -4.69
CA ALA A 140 27.68 2.36 -4.12
C ALA A 140 28.75 1.65 -4.96
N ARG A 141 28.44 0.46 -5.50
CA ARG A 141 29.33 -0.28 -6.40
C ARG A 141 29.56 0.45 -7.71
N THR A 142 28.53 1.06 -8.29
CA THR A 142 28.65 1.82 -9.56
C THR A 142 29.41 3.14 -9.41
N THR A 143 29.39 3.78 -8.24
CA THR A 143 30.08 5.05 -7.99
C THR A 143 31.52 4.91 -7.50
N ALA A 144 31.93 3.72 -7.06
CA ALA A 144 33.26 3.44 -6.54
C ALA A 144 34.28 3.05 -7.64
N ILE A 145 33.84 2.96 -8.89
CA ILE A 145 34.64 2.72 -10.11
C ILE A 145 34.84 4.05 -10.83
#